data_AF-A0A938R0W6-F1
#
_entry.id   AF-A0A938R0W6-F1
#
_cell.length_a   1.000
_cell.length_b   1.000
_cell.length_c   1.000
_cell.angle_alpha   90.00
_cell.angle_beta   90.00
_cell.angle_gamma   90.00
#
_symmetry.space_group_name_H-M   'P 1'
#
loop_
_entity.id
_entity.type
_entity.pdbx_description
1 polymer ?
#
loop_
_entity_poly.entity_id
_entity_poly.type
_entity_poly.pdbx_seq_one_letter_code
_entity_poly.pdbx_strand_id
1 'polypeptide(L)'
;MSDHRKTNFIDITVPITSDIVALYEILRSSIDPGVRIKASAHLLKLIENGVDVDREVILDLFGSEKDIKVATELKRALNKLKVIETYPKDPTSKYDKKLSPEEEASIVTEIEKLKRLYDKSSKEDGAFEKKYRIIERIADGGMGRIYKAFKLEDRQVVAIKFLLLEELAKQNDRERIIARFRREGEILKRLSHPNIIRGFEYGEAGGEYFLVMEHVEGETLEDRLKRSPLDFQTFKTMALQLCDAVEYLHKHQIIHRDIKPGNILIFEAEKDMRIKLCDFGLAKDKKDKKLSRFAFSAGTDDYISPQQARDARDADERDDIYSMGKTFYEMLTGRTLRNDEPYVEIELGKSAVSSRINEVMRKCISPDRKDRWQTGDELRNVLRSLG
;
A
#
# COMPACT_ATOMS: atom_id res chain seq x y z
N MET A 1 -18.97 55.81 5.38
CA MET A 1 -17.95 55.18 4.52
C MET A 1 -17.15 54.25 5.39
N SER A 2 -17.53 52.98 5.39
CA SER A 2 -16.88 51.89 6.14
C SER A 2 -16.12 51.03 5.15
N ASP A 3 -14.83 50.81 5.37
CA ASP A 3 -14.23 49.51 5.01
C ASP A 3 -12.95 49.32 5.82
N HIS A 4 -12.99 48.45 6.82
CA HIS A 4 -11.81 47.79 7.41
C HIS A 4 -12.28 46.39 7.83
N ARG A 5 -12.01 45.41 6.96
CA ARG A 5 -12.16 43.99 7.27
C ARG A 5 -11.23 43.63 8.43
N LYS A 6 -11.81 43.26 9.57
CA LYS A 6 -11.09 42.54 10.63
C LYS A 6 -11.20 41.04 10.38
N THR A 7 -10.05 40.41 10.33
CA THR A 7 -9.83 38.96 10.44
C THR A 7 -10.40 38.45 11.76
N ASN A 8 -11.35 37.51 11.69
CA ASN A 8 -11.84 36.78 12.86
C ASN A 8 -10.89 35.61 13.16
N PHE A 9 -10.19 35.70 14.29
CA PHE A 9 -9.57 34.56 14.94
C PHE A 9 -10.69 33.68 15.54
N ILE A 10 -10.58 32.37 15.35
CA ILE A 10 -11.49 31.38 15.94
C ILE A 10 -11.09 31.17 17.39
N ASP A 11 -12.03 31.37 18.30
CA ASP A 11 -11.89 31.21 19.75
C ASP A 11 -11.84 29.70 20.11
N ILE A 12 -10.75 29.25 20.74
CA ILE A 12 -10.38 27.83 20.92
C ILE A 12 -10.93 27.25 22.23
N THR A 13 -12.10 27.70 22.68
CA THR A 13 -12.65 27.34 24.00
C THR A 13 -13.94 26.50 23.95
N VAL A 14 -14.35 25.99 22.78
CA VAL A 14 -15.59 25.20 22.63
C VAL A 14 -15.29 23.68 22.51
N PRO A 15 -15.98 22.79 23.26
CA PRO A 15 -15.71 21.33 23.25
C PRO A 15 -15.97 20.64 21.90
N ILE A 16 -15.15 19.63 21.59
CA ILE A 16 -14.93 18.94 20.30
C ILE A 16 -16.06 17.93 19.96
N THR A 17 -17.33 18.35 19.98
CA THR A 17 -18.51 17.56 19.54
C THR A 17 -19.30 18.26 18.42
N SER A 18 -18.68 19.23 17.75
CA SER A 18 -19.36 20.18 16.86
C SER A 18 -18.73 20.32 15.47
N ASP A 19 -17.77 19.47 15.08
CA ASP A 19 -17.03 19.69 13.83
C ASP A 19 -17.77 19.16 12.60
N ILE A 20 -18.78 19.92 12.19
CA ILE A 20 -19.65 19.68 11.03
C ILE A 20 -18.85 19.47 9.74
N VAL A 21 -17.69 20.11 9.63
CA VAL A 21 -16.79 19.99 8.48
C VAL A 21 -16.31 18.55 8.32
N ALA A 22 -15.97 17.87 9.41
CA ALA A 22 -15.54 16.48 9.38
C ALA A 22 -16.68 15.54 8.94
N LEU A 23 -17.92 15.83 9.33
CA LEU A 23 -19.08 15.03 8.89
C LEU A 23 -19.34 15.18 7.40
N TYR A 24 -19.21 16.40 6.86
CA TYR A 24 -19.35 16.63 5.42
C TYR A 24 -18.30 15.88 4.61
N GLU A 25 -17.05 15.89 5.06
CA GLU A 25 -15.99 15.17 4.37
C GLU A 25 -16.22 13.66 4.41
N ILE A 26 -16.64 13.09 5.54
CA ILE A 26 -17.00 11.66 5.61
C ILE A 26 -18.12 11.32 4.62
N LEU A 27 -19.13 12.19 4.51
CA LEU A 27 -20.25 11.98 3.61
C LEU A 27 -19.84 12.09 2.13
N ARG A 28 -18.88 12.95 1.80
CA ARG A 28 -18.35 13.13 0.43
C ARG A 28 -17.38 12.03 -0.01
N SER A 29 -16.45 11.65 0.86
CA SER A 29 -15.25 10.91 0.43
C SER A 29 -15.23 9.44 0.81
N SER A 30 -16.03 9.02 1.80
CA SER A 30 -16.11 7.61 2.17
C SER A 30 -16.84 6.83 1.08
N ILE A 31 -16.37 5.61 0.79
CA ILE A 31 -17.04 4.65 -0.09
C ILE A 31 -17.79 3.57 0.70
N ASP A 32 -17.62 3.52 2.03
CA ASP A 32 -18.31 2.58 2.91
C ASP A 32 -19.70 3.14 3.27
N PRO A 33 -20.79 2.50 2.80
CA PRO A 33 -22.15 2.95 3.11
C PRO A 33 -22.44 2.97 4.62
N GLY A 34 -21.90 2.03 5.39
CA GLY A 34 -22.12 1.96 6.84
C GLY A 34 -21.53 3.14 7.59
N VAL A 35 -20.33 3.58 7.20
CA VAL A 35 -19.67 4.78 7.76
C VAL A 35 -20.47 6.04 7.40
N ARG A 36 -20.91 6.14 6.14
CA ARG A 36 -21.68 7.29 5.67
C ARG A 36 -23.05 7.38 6.31
N ILE A 37 -23.74 6.25 6.52
CA ILE A 37 -25.02 6.18 7.24
C ILE A 37 -24.86 6.72 8.66
N LYS A 38 -23.80 6.30 9.36
CA LYS A 38 -23.50 6.78 10.72
C LYS A 38 -23.21 8.28 10.73
N ALA A 39 -22.45 8.78 9.75
CA ALA A 39 -22.15 10.20 9.62
C ALA A 39 -23.39 11.05 9.33
N SER A 40 -24.27 10.60 8.42
CA SER A 40 -25.53 11.31 8.11
C SER A 40 -26.49 11.32 9.30
N ALA A 41 -26.57 10.23 10.06
CA ALA A 41 -27.38 10.17 11.28
C ALA A 41 -26.84 11.10 12.38
N HIS A 42 -25.51 11.21 12.50
CA HIS A 42 -24.89 12.12 13.45
C HIS A 42 -25.11 13.59 13.07
N LEU A 43 -24.99 13.92 11.77
CA LEU A 43 -25.31 15.23 11.24
C LEU A 43 -26.77 15.63 11.53
N LEU A 44 -27.72 14.71 11.31
CA LEU A 44 -29.12 14.91 11.67
C LEU A 44 -29.27 15.22 13.18
N LYS A 45 -28.60 14.47 14.05
CA LYS A 45 -28.66 14.69 15.50
C LYS A 45 -28.10 16.05 15.92
N LEU A 46 -27.04 16.54 15.26
CA LEU A 46 -26.52 17.88 15.50
C LEU A 46 -27.55 18.97 15.13
N ILE A 47 -28.23 18.80 14.00
CA ILE A 47 -29.31 19.69 13.57
C ILE A 47 -30.46 19.67 14.58
N GLU A 48 -30.85 18.49 15.08
CA GLU A 48 -31.91 18.36 16.09
C GLU A 48 -31.54 19.02 17.42
N ASN A 49 -30.25 19.05 17.74
CA ASN A 49 -29.71 19.74 18.91
C ASN A 49 -29.50 21.25 18.68
N GLY A 50 -29.93 21.78 17.53
CA GLY A 50 -29.88 23.21 17.22
C GLY A 50 -28.50 23.72 16.78
N VAL A 51 -27.59 22.82 16.38
CA VAL A 51 -26.30 23.22 15.82
C VAL A 51 -26.51 23.76 14.40
N ASP A 52 -25.95 24.93 14.13
CA ASP A 52 -26.03 25.58 12.82
C ASP A 52 -25.15 24.84 11.81
N VAL A 53 -25.72 24.48 10.66
CA VAL A 53 -25.08 23.69 9.61
C VAL A 53 -25.34 24.33 8.26
N ASP A 54 -24.43 24.14 7.30
CA ASP A 54 -24.59 24.64 5.95
C ASP A 54 -25.62 23.79 5.17
N ARG A 55 -26.80 24.37 4.95
CA ARG A 55 -27.89 23.76 4.20
C ARG A 55 -27.52 23.44 2.75
N GLU A 56 -26.76 24.31 2.08
CA GLU A 56 -26.38 24.11 0.67
C GLU A 56 -25.43 22.93 0.52
N VAL A 57 -24.53 22.73 1.49
CA VAL A 57 -23.66 21.55 1.53
C VAL A 57 -24.47 20.27 1.68
N ILE A 58 -25.51 20.26 2.52
CA ILE A 58 -26.36 19.09 2.72
C ILE A 58 -27.22 18.81 1.48
N LEU A 59 -27.66 19.86 0.77
CA LEU A 59 -28.36 19.72 -0.52
C LEU A 59 -27.46 19.10 -1.59
N ASP A 60 -26.20 19.53 -1.70
CA ASP A 60 -25.20 18.97 -2.63
C ASP A 60 -24.87 17.50 -2.32
N LEU A 61 -24.66 17.19 -1.03
CA LEU A 61 -24.46 15.83 -0.54
C LEU A 61 -25.66 14.93 -0.87
N PHE A 62 -26.88 15.41 -0.67
CA PHE A 62 -28.08 14.66 -1.00
C PHE A 62 -28.24 14.44 -2.51
N GLY A 63 -28.00 15.47 -3.33
CA GLY A 63 -28.16 15.39 -4.78
C GLY A 63 -27.15 14.49 -5.48
N SER A 64 -25.99 14.26 -4.88
CA SER A 64 -24.93 13.39 -5.40
C SER A 64 -24.94 11.96 -4.82
N GLU A 65 -25.83 11.70 -3.85
CA GLU A 65 -25.87 10.43 -3.12
C GLU A 65 -26.50 9.28 -3.93
N LYS A 66 -25.82 8.13 -3.94
CA LYS A 66 -26.27 6.90 -4.62
C LYS A 66 -26.75 5.83 -3.64
N ASP A 67 -26.35 5.89 -2.38
CA ASP A 67 -26.80 4.97 -1.35
C ASP A 67 -28.15 5.42 -0.74
N ILE A 68 -29.16 4.57 -0.86
CA ILE A 68 -30.54 4.90 -0.45
C ILE A 68 -30.66 5.19 1.05
N LYS A 69 -29.81 4.59 1.90
CA LYS A 69 -29.88 4.77 3.36
C LYS A 69 -29.22 6.07 3.78
N VAL A 70 -28.09 6.42 3.18
CA VAL A 70 -27.43 7.73 3.40
C VAL A 70 -28.32 8.86 2.89
N ALA A 71 -28.90 8.70 1.69
CA ALA A 71 -29.82 9.68 1.11
C ALA A 71 -31.05 9.92 2.00
N THR A 72 -31.54 8.88 2.67
CA THR A 72 -32.68 8.97 3.59
C THR A 72 -32.36 9.85 4.81
N GLU A 73 -31.18 9.67 5.42
CA GLU A 73 -30.75 10.47 6.57
C GLU A 73 -30.43 11.93 6.20
N LEU A 74 -29.80 12.16 5.03
CA LEU A 74 -29.60 13.51 4.50
C LEU A 74 -30.93 14.22 4.19
N LYS A 75 -31.92 13.50 3.66
CA LYS A 75 -33.28 14.02 3.46
C LYS A 75 -33.94 14.42 4.78
N ARG A 76 -33.77 13.62 5.84
CA ARG A 76 -34.26 13.96 7.19
C ARG A 76 -33.58 15.23 7.74
N ALA A 77 -32.27 15.37 7.52
CA ALA A 77 -31.51 16.57 7.89
C ALA A 77 -32.07 17.81 7.16
N LEU A 78 -32.29 17.74 5.85
CA LEU A 78 -32.88 18.82 5.05
C LEU A 78 -34.30 19.19 5.50
N ASN A 79 -35.13 18.20 5.83
CA ASN A 79 -36.48 18.44 6.36
C ASN A 79 -36.46 19.18 7.70
N LYS A 80 -35.52 18.85 8.59
CA LYS A 80 -35.34 19.55 9.87
C LYS A 80 -34.87 20.99 9.70
N LEU A 81 -34.05 21.25 8.68
CA LEU A 81 -33.60 22.59 8.28
C LEU A 81 -34.67 23.41 7.54
N LYS A 82 -35.92 22.90 7.45
CA LYS A 82 -37.09 23.55 6.82
C LYS A 82 -36.84 24.01 5.38
N VAL A 83 -36.28 23.13 4.55
CA VAL A 83 -36.36 23.26 3.09
C VAL A 83 -37.81 22.99 2.67
N ILE A 84 -38.54 24.04 2.31
CA ILE A 84 -39.85 23.94 1.66
C ILE A 84 -39.63 23.47 0.22
N GLU A 85 -39.79 22.17 -0.01
CA GLU A 85 -40.64 21.61 -1.09
C GLU A 85 -40.80 20.11 -0.82
N THR A 86 -42.05 19.67 -0.70
CA THR A 86 -42.43 18.30 -0.37
C THR A 86 -41.94 17.31 -1.41
N TYR A 87 -40.98 16.46 -1.05
CA TYR A 87 -40.72 15.21 -1.78
C TYR A 87 -41.81 14.19 -1.42
N PRO A 88 -42.51 13.56 -2.39
CA PRO A 88 -43.61 12.65 -2.10
C PRO A 88 -43.20 11.40 -1.30
N LYS A 89 -44.21 10.81 -0.65
CA LYS A 89 -44.21 9.91 0.54
C LYS A 89 -43.02 8.95 0.72
N ASP A 90 -42.56 8.95 1.97
CA ASP A 90 -41.50 8.15 2.62
C ASP A 90 -41.87 6.65 2.78
N PRO A 91 -41.04 5.70 2.31
CA PRO A 91 -41.25 4.26 2.51
C PRO A 91 -40.58 3.68 3.78
N THR A 92 -39.98 4.49 4.66
CA THR A 92 -39.02 3.99 5.67
C THR A 92 -39.52 3.95 7.13
N SER A 93 -40.81 3.70 7.37
CA SER A 93 -41.39 3.54 8.73
C SER A 93 -40.83 2.33 9.55
N LYS A 94 -39.68 1.76 9.21
CA LYS A 94 -39.14 0.51 9.76
C LYS A 94 -37.79 0.60 10.47
N TYR A 95 -37.14 1.76 10.56
CA TYR A 95 -35.79 1.84 11.13
C TYR A 95 -35.61 2.97 12.17
N ASP A 96 -36.33 2.85 13.30
CA ASP A 96 -35.99 3.51 14.57
C ASP A 96 -35.32 2.47 15.50
N LYS A 97 -34.00 2.26 15.37
CA LYS A 97 -33.28 1.45 16.35
C LYS A 97 -32.05 2.20 16.88
N LYS A 98 -32.01 2.40 18.20
CA LYS A 98 -30.85 2.93 18.95
C LYS A 98 -29.67 1.97 18.85
N LEU A 99 -28.47 2.53 18.72
CA LEU A 99 -27.19 1.82 18.77
C LEU A 99 -26.97 1.18 20.15
N SER A 100 -26.29 0.04 20.18
CA SER A 100 -25.90 -0.62 21.43
C SER A 100 -24.71 0.09 22.08
N PRO A 101 -24.51 -0.07 23.40
CA PRO A 101 -23.33 0.47 24.10
C PRO A 101 -21.99 -0.01 23.52
N GLU A 102 -21.95 -1.20 22.90
CA GLU A 102 -20.76 -1.77 22.26
C GLU A 102 -20.46 -1.06 20.92
N GLU A 103 -21.51 -0.72 20.17
CA GLU A 103 -21.39 0.06 18.94
C GLU A 103 -20.94 1.50 19.24
N GLU A 104 -21.45 2.08 20.34
CA GLU A 104 -20.99 3.39 20.83
C GLU A 104 -19.52 3.33 21.30
N ALA A 105 -19.12 2.31 22.04
CA ALA A 105 -17.73 2.14 22.50
C ALA A 105 -16.75 1.94 21.33
N SER A 106 -17.14 1.20 20.29
CA SER A 106 -16.34 1.05 19.07
C SER A 106 -16.13 2.37 18.34
N ILE A 107 -17.16 3.21 18.28
CA ILE A 107 -17.08 4.55 17.67
C ILE A 107 -16.19 5.47 18.50
N VAL A 108 -16.31 5.46 19.84
CA VAL A 108 -15.45 6.24 20.73
C VAL A 108 -13.98 5.84 20.58
N THR A 109 -13.71 4.54 20.48
CA THR A 109 -12.35 4.02 20.27
C THR A 109 -11.75 4.50 18.95
N GLU A 110 -12.53 4.47 17.86
CA GLU A 110 -12.06 4.93 16.55
C GLU A 110 -11.88 6.46 16.51
N ILE A 111 -12.72 7.21 17.24
CA ILE A 111 -12.57 8.66 17.43
C ILE A 111 -11.31 8.99 18.24
N GLU A 112 -11.01 8.25 19.31
CA GLU A 112 -9.79 8.45 20.10
C GLU A 112 -8.52 8.10 19.30
N LYS A 113 -8.60 7.10 18.43
CA LYS A 113 -7.54 6.74 17.48
C LYS A 113 -7.30 7.85 16.45
N LEU A 114 -8.36 8.41 15.89
CA LEU A 114 -8.28 9.57 15.00
C LEU A 114 -7.76 10.82 15.74
N LYS A 115 -8.17 11.04 16.99
CA LYS A 115 -7.63 12.13 17.83
C LYS A 115 -6.14 11.99 18.08
N ARG A 116 -5.62 10.79 18.30
CA ARG A 116 -4.16 10.57 18.42
C ARG A 116 -3.41 10.85 17.12
N LEU A 117 -4.03 10.58 15.97
CA LEU A 117 -3.49 10.93 14.66
C LEU A 117 -3.46 12.46 14.44
N TYR A 118 -4.46 13.19 14.96
CA TYR A 118 -4.52 14.66 14.91
C TYR A 118 -3.62 15.35 15.96
N ASP A 119 -3.56 14.86 17.21
CA ASP A 119 -2.83 15.52 18.31
C ASP A 119 -1.31 15.31 18.25
N LYS A 120 -0.81 14.31 17.51
CA LYS A 120 0.63 14.15 17.27
C LYS A 120 1.12 14.98 16.07
N SER A 121 0.23 15.64 15.30
CA SER A 121 0.61 16.47 14.15
C SER A 121 0.79 17.95 14.52
N SER A 122 0.32 18.37 15.69
CA SER A 122 0.28 19.76 16.16
C SER A 122 1.60 20.29 16.73
N LYS A 123 2.73 19.89 16.15
CA LYS A 123 3.98 20.65 16.28
C LYS A 123 4.42 21.38 15.00
N GLU A 124 3.84 21.07 13.83
CA GLU A 124 3.96 21.92 12.62
C GLU A 124 2.68 21.77 11.75
N ASP A 125 1.98 22.87 11.50
CA ASP A 125 0.74 22.97 10.72
C ASP A 125 0.66 22.11 9.43
N GLY A 126 -0.12 21.03 9.43
CA GLY A 126 -0.83 20.49 8.26
C GLY A 126 0.00 20.27 6.98
N ALA A 127 1.29 19.97 7.11
CA ALA A 127 2.19 19.88 5.96
C ALA A 127 1.86 18.69 5.05
N PHE A 128 1.28 17.63 5.61
CA PHE A 128 0.89 16.45 4.85
C PHE A 128 -0.41 16.70 4.07
N GLU A 129 -1.45 17.22 4.72
CA GLU A 129 -2.77 17.48 4.14
C GLU A 129 -2.72 18.59 3.08
N LYS A 130 -1.77 19.53 3.19
CA LYS A 130 -1.48 20.53 2.15
C LYS A 130 -0.85 19.92 0.89
N LYS A 131 -0.22 18.75 0.99
CA LYS A 131 0.48 18.07 -0.11
C LYS A 131 -0.30 16.89 -0.69
N TYR A 132 -1.05 16.18 0.12
CA TYR A 132 -1.64 14.89 -0.23
C TYR A 132 -3.09 14.80 0.21
N ARG A 133 -3.96 14.36 -0.70
CA ARG A 133 -5.35 13.99 -0.40
C ARG A 133 -5.52 12.48 -0.56
N ILE A 134 -5.77 11.77 0.53
CA ILE A 134 -6.05 10.33 0.49
C ILE A 134 -7.34 10.06 -0.29
N ILE A 135 -7.32 9.06 -1.17
CA ILE A 135 -8.47 8.64 -1.98
C ILE A 135 -9.06 7.37 -1.38
N GLU A 136 -8.27 6.30 -1.30
CA GLU A 136 -8.73 4.99 -0.82
C GLU A 136 -7.55 4.16 -0.29
N ARG A 137 -7.83 3.16 0.54
CA ARG A 137 -6.85 2.16 0.95
C ARG A 137 -6.79 1.08 -0.13
N ILE A 138 -5.59 0.76 -0.61
CA ILE A 138 -5.39 -0.21 -1.71
C ILE A 138 -4.80 -1.54 -1.27
N ALA A 139 -4.03 -1.57 -0.17
CA ALA A 139 -3.43 -2.80 0.31
C ALA A 139 -3.01 -2.72 1.79
N ASP A 140 -2.90 -3.90 2.39
CA ASP A 140 -2.29 -4.12 3.71
C ASP A 140 -1.02 -4.93 3.54
N GLY A 141 0.11 -4.29 3.84
CA GLY A 141 1.42 -4.92 3.82
C GLY A 141 1.88 -5.30 5.23
N GLY A 142 2.88 -6.19 5.30
CA GLY A 142 3.41 -6.70 6.57
C GLY A 142 4.04 -5.63 7.48
N MET A 143 4.42 -4.46 6.95
CA MET A 143 4.97 -3.34 7.74
C MET A 143 4.07 -2.10 7.73
N GLY A 144 2.91 -2.11 7.06
CA GLY A 144 2.16 -0.87 6.88
C GLY A 144 0.92 -0.98 5.99
N ARG A 145 0.17 0.12 5.91
CA ARG A 145 -1.00 0.28 5.03
C ARG A 145 -0.64 1.10 3.82
N ILE A 146 -1.12 0.71 2.65
CA ILE A 146 -0.89 1.45 1.41
C ILE A 146 -2.20 2.11 0.99
N TYR A 147 -2.14 3.40 0.70
CA TYR A 147 -3.27 4.21 0.24
C TYR A 147 -2.98 4.80 -1.13
N LYS A 148 -4.00 4.86 -1.99
CA LYS A 148 -4.01 5.71 -3.17
C LYS A 148 -4.29 7.14 -2.71
N ALA A 149 -3.52 8.10 -3.19
CA ALA A 149 -3.65 9.50 -2.85
C ALA A 149 -3.45 10.38 -4.08
N PHE A 150 -3.98 11.59 -4.02
CA PHE A 150 -3.72 12.65 -4.99
C PHE A 150 -2.70 13.61 -4.40
N LYS A 151 -1.54 13.73 -5.05
CA LYS A 151 -0.51 14.71 -4.72
C LYS A 151 -0.92 16.05 -5.35
N LEU A 152 -1.09 17.07 -4.52
CA LEU A 152 -1.72 18.34 -4.88
C LEU A 152 -0.81 19.24 -5.71
N GLU A 153 0.49 19.23 -5.41
CA GLU A 153 1.51 20.09 -6.05
C GLU A 153 1.66 19.84 -7.55
N ASP A 154 1.74 18.57 -7.94
CA ASP A 154 1.99 18.09 -9.31
C ASP A 154 0.76 17.40 -9.93
N ARG A 155 -0.38 17.41 -9.22
CA ARG A 155 -1.66 16.85 -9.66
C ARG A 155 -1.58 15.38 -10.10
N GLN A 156 -0.72 14.62 -9.41
CA GLN A 156 -0.42 13.23 -9.73
C GLN A 156 -1.09 12.27 -8.74
N VAL A 157 -1.56 11.12 -9.25
CA VAL A 157 -1.97 10.00 -8.39
C VAL A 157 -0.74 9.23 -7.91
N VAL A 158 -0.63 9.03 -6.61
CA VAL A 158 0.50 8.39 -5.92
C VAL A 158 0.00 7.31 -4.96
N ALA A 159 0.89 6.40 -4.59
CA ALA A 159 0.67 5.46 -3.49
C ALA A 159 1.44 5.94 -2.25
N ILE A 160 0.82 5.88 -1.08
CA ILE A 160 1.42 6.27 0.19
C ILE A 160 1.37 5.07 1.14
N LYS A 161 2.55 4.56 1.50
CA LYS A 161 2.71 3.51 2.52
C LYS A 161 2.89 4.20 3.87
N PHE A 162 2.01 3.89 4.83
CA PHE A 162 2.12 4.33 6.23
C PHE A 162 2.60 3.18 7.11
N LEU A 163 3.57 3.46 7.97
CA LEU A 163 4.17 2.48 8.88
C LEU A 163 3.31 2.28 10.13
N LEU A 164 2.81 1.07 10.37
CA LEU A 164 1.94 0.78 11.52
C LEU A 164 2.74 0.48 12.79
N LEU A 165 3.11 1.49 13.57
CA LEU A 165 3.96 1.29 14.76
C LEU A 165 3.27 0.60 15.94
N GLU A 166 1.95 0.77 16.09
CA GLU A 166 1.20 0.25 17.24
C GLU A 166 0.91 -1.26 17.15
N GLU A 167 0.83 -1.80 15.93
CA GLU A 167 0.52 -3.22 15.68
C GLU A 167 1.80 -4.10 15.64
N LEU A 168 2.99 -3.51 15.52
CA LEU A 168 4.19 -4.23 15.08
C LEU A 168 5.28 -4.48 16.14
N ALA A 169 5.27 -3.90 17.36
CA ALA A 169 6.47 -4.01 18.20
C ALA A 169 6.33 -3.72 19.72
N LYS A 170 7.06 -4.50 20.52
CA LYS A 170 7.61 -4.08 21.84
C LYS A 170 8.64 -2.95 21.62
N GLN A 171 8.86 -2.07 22.59
CA GLN A 171 9.67 -0.84 22.44
C GLN A 171 11.01 -1.01 21.67
N ASN A 172 11.74 -2.10 21.89
CA ASN A 172 13.05 -2.36 21.26
C ASN A 172 12.99 -2.69 19.75
N ASP A 173 11.85 -3.12 19.22
CA ASP A 173 11.69 -3.43 17.79
C ASP A 173 11.22 -2.21 16.98
N ARG A 174 10.66 -1.20 17.65
CA ARG A 174 10.12 0.01 17.03
C ARG A 174 11.18 0.80 16.27
N GLU A 175 12.30 1.12 16.92
CA GLU A 175 13.40 1.88 16.28
C GLU A 175 13.98 1.15 15.07
N ARG A 176 14.05 -0.19 15.14
CA ARG A 176 14.56 -1.02 14.05
C ARG A 176 13.63 -0.98 12.83
N ILE A 177 12.32 -1.02 13.06
CA ILE A 177 11.30 -0.93 11.99
C ILE A 177 11.32 0.46 11.35
N ILE A 178 11.37 1.53 12.16
CA ILE A 178 11.48 2.91 11.66
C ILE A 178 12.75 3.08 10.82
N ALA A 179 13.90 2.58 11.29
CA ALA A 179 15.15 2.66 10.56
C ALA A 179 15.11 1.92 9.21
N ARG A 180 14.42 0.77 9.14
CA ARG A 180 14.20 0.04 7.87
C ARG A 180 13.34 0.84 6.92
N PHE A 181 12.22 1.37 7.41
CA PHE A 181 11.29 2.14 6.60
C PHE A 181 11.92 3.44 6.07
N ARG A 182 12.72 4.12 6.90
CA ARG A 182 13.54 5.27 6.46
C ARG A 182 14.52 4.86 5.36
N ARG A 183 15.24 3.75 5.55
CA ARG A 183 16.20 3.23 4.56
C ARG A 183 15.51 2.87 3.24
N GLU A 184 14.34 2.24 3.29
CA GLU A 184 13.50 1.95 2.12
C GLU A 184 13.22 3.24 1.33
N GLY A 185 12.76 4.29 2.02
CA GLY A 185 12.52 5.59 1.40
C GLY A 185 13.78 6.25 0.82
N GLU A 186 14.91 6.22 1.55
CA GLU A 186 16.19 6.77 1.08
C GLU A 186 16.74 6.05 -0.15
N ILE A 187 16.60 4.72 -0.21
CA ILE A 187 16.98 3.90 -1.37
C ILE A 187 16.10 4.27 -2.56
N LEU A 188 14.78 4.17 -2.41
CA LEU A 188 13.83 4.36 -3.51
C LEU A 188 13.88 5.76 -4.14
N LYS A 189 14.18 6.80 -3.36
CA LYS A 189 14.37 8.17 -3.88
C LYS A 189 15.56 8.32 -4.83
N ARG A 190 16.55 7.44 -4.76
CA ARG A 190 17.80 7.50 -5.55
C ARG A 190 17.74 6.62 -6.80
N LEU A 191 16.74 5.74 -6.91
CA LEU A 191 16.62 4.80 -8.01
C LEU A 191 15.74 5.38 -9.12
N SER A 192 16.16 5.17 -10.36
CA SER A 192 15.38 5.51 -11.55
C SER A 192 15.54 4.40 -12.57
N HIS A 193 14.56 3.51 -12.63
CA HIS A 193 14.55 2.38 -13.55
C HIS A 193 13.09 2.06 -13.93
N PRO A 194 12.78 1.75 -15.20
CA PRO A 194 11.41 1.47 -15.63
C PRO A 194 10.73 0.33 -14.86
N ASN A 195 11.53 -0.66 -14.42
CA ASN A 195 11.07 -1.86 -13.71
C ASN A 195 11.26 -1.83 -12.19
N ILE A 196 11.51 -0.66 -11.60
CA ILE A 196 11.57 -0.47 -10.15
C ILE A 196 10.54 0.60 -9.78
N ILE A 197 9.79 0.39 -8.69
CA ILE A 197 8.85 1.39 -8.20
C ILE A 197 9.58 2.67 -7.85
N ARG A 198 9.08 3.83 -8.30
CA ARG A 198 9.74 5.10 -7.99
C ARG A 198 9.32 5.61 -6.62
N GLY A 199 10.29 5.96 -5.78
CA GLY A 199 10.05 6.72 -4.54
C GLY A 199 10.10 8.22 -4.80
N PHE A 200 9.19 8.98 -4.20
CA PHE A 200 9.14 10.44 -4.29
C PHE A 200 9.58 11.10 -2.99
N GLU A 201 8.95 10.73 -1.88
CA GLU A 201 9.15 11.39 -0.59
C GLU A 201 9.05 10.38 0.55
N TYR A 202 9.89 10.54 1.57
CA TYR A 202 9.75 9.91 2.87
C TYR A 202 9.60 11.03 3.89
N GLY A 203 8.68 10.87 4.84
CA GLY A 203 8.41 11.89 5.85
C GLY A 203 7.78 11.32 7.12
N GLU A 204 7.57 12.22 8.07
CA GLU A 204 6.85 11.97 9.31
C GLU A 204 5.76 13.04 9.43
N ALA A 205 4.53 12.63 9.69
CA ALA A 205 3.40 13.52 9.93
C ALA A 205 2.49 12.90 10.98
N GLY A 206 2.06 13.67 11.98
CA GLY A 206 1.21 13.10 13.04
C GLY A 206 1.87 12.01 13.87
N GLY A 207 3.22 11.97 13.93
CA GLY A 207 3.96 10.87 14.56
C GLY A 207 3.87 9.53 13.83
N GLU A 208 3.30 9.53 12.62
CA GLU A 208 3.27 8.41 11.68
C GLU A 208 4.34 8.62 10.61
N TYR A 209 5.01 7.54 10.21
CA TYR A 209 5.96 7.59 9.11
C TYR A 209 5.29 7.20 7.80
N PHE A 210 5.57 7.94 6.74
CA PHE A 210 5.04 7.65 5.42
C PHE A 210 6.10 7.67 4.32
N LEU A 211 5.83 6.90 3.26
CA LEU A 211 6.60 6.83 2.04
C LEU A 211 5.66 7.01 0.85
N VAL A 212 5.90 8.06 0.08
CA VAL A 212 5.18 8.40 -1.15
C VAL A 212 5.93 7.79 -2.33
N MET A 213 5.22 7.01 -3.12
CA MET A 213 5.74 6.27 -4.26
C MET A 213 4.79 6.35 -5.45
N GLU A 214 5.29 5.94 -6.61
CA GLU A 214 4.50 5.77 -7.82
C GLU A 214 3.27 4.88 -7.55
N HIS A 215 2.10 5.30 -8.02
CA HIS A 215 0.94 4.43 -8.08
C HIS A 215 0.97 3.64 -9.39
N VAL A 216 0.85 2.32 -9.27
CA VAL A 216 0.75 1.41 -10.41
C VAL A 216 -0.66 0.81 -10.41
N GLU A 217 -1.40 1.03 -11.49
CA GLU A 217 -2.69 0.38 -11.70
C GLU A 217 -2.45 -1.04 -12.25
N GLY A 218 -2.61 -2.03 -11.37
CA GLY A 218 -2.25 -3.40 -11.65
C GLY A 218 -2.46 -4.29 -10.43
N GLU A 219 -1.83 -5.45 -10.42
CA GLU A 219 -1.91 -6.42 -9.32
C GLU A 219 -0.53 -7.00 -9.01
N THR A 220 -0.41 -7.78 -7.94
CA THR A 220 0.84 -8.49 -7.64
C THR A 220 0.99 -9.72 -8.53
N LEU A 221 2.23 -10.14 -8.79
CA LEU A 221 2.50 -11.40 -9.45
C LEU A 221 1.97 -12.58 -8.61
N GLU A 222 1.99 -12.49 -7.29
CA GLU A 222 1.38 -13.49 -6.40
C GLU A 222 -0.10 -13.69 -6.70
N ASP A 223 -0.88 -12.61 -6.78
CA ASP A 223 -2.30 -12.67 -7.11
C ASP A 223 -2.55 -13.19 -8.54
N ARG A 224 -1.65 -12.87 -9.47
CA ARG A 224 -1.69 -13.42 -10.83
C ARG A 224 -1.46 -14.93 -10.88
N LEU A 225 -0.53 -15.45 -10.07
CA LEU A 225 -0.18 -16.87 -10.08
C LEU A 225 -1.23 -17.73 -9.37
N LYS A 226 -2.06 -17.16 -8.48
CA LYS A 226 -3.25 -17.84 -7.93
C LYS A 226 -4.24 -18.31 -9.01
N ARG A 227 -4.28 -17.64 -10.17
CA ARG A 227 -5.18 -18.00 -11.28
C ARG A 227 -4.62 -19.11 -12.16
N SER A 228 -3.36 -18.98 -12.56
CA SER A 228 -2.66 -19.96 -13.39
C SER A 228 -1.17 -19.65 -13.49
N PRO A 229 -0.31 -20.67 -13.74
CA PRO A 229 1.05 -20.43 -14.19
C PRO A 229 1.08 -19.65 -15.50
N LEU A 230 2.21 -19.00 -15.76
CA LEU A 230 2.43 -18.24 -16.98
C LEU A 230 2.86 -19.15 -18.13
N ASP A 231 2.46 -18.81 -19.35
CA ASP A 231 3.09 -19.38 -20.53
C ASP A 231 4.55 -18.92 -20.64
N PHE A 232 5.34 -19.68 -21.39
CA PHE A 232 6.78 -19.46 -21.47
C PHE A 232 7.16 -18.08 -22.04
N GLN A 233 6.40 -17.52 -22.98
CA GLN A 233 6.75 -16.22 -23.58
C GLN A 233 6.48 -15.09 -22.59
N THR A 234 5.33 -15.13 -21.93
CA THR A 234 4.98 -14.20 -20.86
C THR A 234 5.99 -14.25 -19.72
N PHE A 235 6.34 -15.47 -19.26
CA PHE A 235 7.40 -15.68 -18.28
C PHE A 235 8.71 -15.03 -18.73
N LYS A 236 9.17 -15.32 -19.96
CA LYS A 236 10.44 -14.82 -20.48
C LYS A 236 10.47 -13.30 -20.53
N THR A 237 9.39 -12.66 -21.00
CA THR A 237 9.27 -11.19 -21.04
C THR A 237 9.41 -10.56 -19.65
N MET A 238 8.76 -11.12 -18.64
CA MET A 238 8.84 -10.61 -17.26
C MET A 238 10.18 -10.92 -16.61
N ALA A 239 10.72 -12.12 -16.83
CA ALA A 239 11.99 -12.55 -16.25
C ALA A 239 13.16 -11.67 -16.74
N LEU A 240 13.17 -11.29 -18.03
CA LEU A 240 14.16 -10.37 -18.56
C LEU A 240 14.09 -8.99 -17.91
N GLN A 241 12.89 -8.45 -17.68
CA GLN A 241 12.68 -7.18 -16.98
C GLN A 241 13.14 -7.25 -15.52
N LEU A 242 12.92 -8.38 -14.83
CA LEU A 242 13.38 -8.56 -13.45
C LEU A 242 14.89 -8.63 -13.38
N CYS A 243 15.54 -9.33 -14.33
CA CYS A 243 16.99 -9.33 -14.43
C CYS A 243 17.56 -7.93 -14.64
N ASP A 244 16.95 -7.13 -15.52
CA ASP A 244 17.36 -5.73 -15.76
C ASP A 244 17.23 -4.87 -14.49
N ALA A 245 16.12 -5.01 -13.75
CA ALA A 245 15.91 -4.32 -12.49
C ALA A 245 16.95 -4.70 -11.42
N VAL A 246 17.21 -6.00 -11.25
CA VAL A 246 18.14 -6.51 -10.23
C VAL A 246 19.58 -6.16 -10.56
N GLU A 247 19.98 -6.27 -11.83
CA GLU A 247 21.30 -5.82 -12.27
C GLU A 247 21.50 -4.32 -12.02
N TYR A 248 20.48 -3.49 -12.28
CA TYR A 248 20.51 -2.07 -11.97
C TYR A 248 20.74 -1.84 -10.47
N LEU A 249 20.04 -2.56 -9.58
CA LEU A 249 20.25 -2.47 -8.14
C LEU A 249 21.68 -2.84 -7.74
N HIS A 250 22.20 -3.94 -8.26
CA HIS A 250 23.54 -4.45 -7.97
C HIS A 250 24.63 -3.47 -8.40
N LYS A 251 24.48 -2.85 -9.58
CA LYS A 251 25.37 -1.76 -10.05
C LYS A 251 25.34 -0.55 -9.11
N HIS A 252 24.20 -0.28 -8.46
CA HIS A 252 24.05 0.74 -7.43
C HIS A 252 24.42 0.26 -6.02
N GLN A 253 25.04 -0.92 -5.88
CA GLN A 253 25.49 -1.51 -4.61
C GLN A 253 24.34 -1.78 -3.62
N ILE A 254 23.13 -2.03 -4.15
CA ILE A 254 21.94 -2.37 -3.39
C ILE A 254 21.58 -3.83 -3.65
N ILE A 255 21.35 -4.58 -2.58
CA ILE A 255 20.83 -5.96 -2.61
C ILE A 255 19.39 -5.92 -2.08
N HIS A 256 18.44 -6.49 -2.81
CA HIS A 256 17.01 -6.38 -2.48
C HIS A 256 16.63 -7.26 -1.27
N ARG A 257 17.08 -8.53 -1.27
CA ARG A 257 16.90 -9.54 -0.20
C ARG A 257 15.47 -10.01 0.06
N ASP A 258 14.51 -9.61 -0.77
CA ASP A 258 13.09 -9.97 -0.61
C ASP A 258 12.38 -10.08 -1.97
N ILE A 259 13.05 -10.68 -2.96
CA ILE A 259 12.44 -10.87 -4.27
C ILE A 259 11.48 -12.06 -4.17
N LYS A 260 10.20 -11.80 -4.40
CA LYS A 260 9.12 -12.79 -4.42
C LYS A 260 7.93 -12.27 -5.23
N PRO A 261 7.00 -13.13 -5.69
CA PRO A 261 5.81 -12.73 -6.43
C PRO A 261 5.01 -11.59 -5.77
N GLY A 262 4.90 -11.57 -4.44
CA GLY A 262 4.18 -10.49 -3.72
C GLY A 262 4.82 -9.11 -3.83
N ASN A 263 6.11 -9.03 -4.17
CA ASN A 263 6.87 -7.78 -4.31
C ASN A 263 7.09 -7.39 -5.78
N ILE A 264 6.40 -8.05 -6.72
CA ILE A 264 6.47 -7.74 -8.16
C ILE A 264 5.07 -7.33 -8.59
N LEU A 265 4.90 -6.05 -8.91
CA LEU A 265 3.66 -5.54 -9.50
C LEU A 265 3.68 -5.79 -11.01
N ILE A 266 2.56 -6.27 -11.53
CA ILE A 266 2.30 -6.39 -12.97
C ILE A 266 1.32 -5.30 -13.39
N PHE A 267 1.63 -4.65 -14.51
CA PHE A 267 0.74 -3.67 -15.13
C PHE A 267 0.77 -3.85 -16.64
N GLU A 268 -0.32 -3.45 -17.30
CA GLU A 268 -0.61 -3.71 -18.72
C GLU A 268 -0.96 -5.19 -19.03
N ALA A 269 -1.68 -5.44 -20.12
CA ALA A 269 -2.29 -6.74 -20.42
C ALA A 269 -1.54 -7.53 -21.53
N GLU A 270 -1.60 -8.87 -21.40
CA GLU A 270 -1.17 -9.86 -22.39
C GLU A 270 0.31 -9.78 -22.81
N LYS A 271 0.60 -9.28 -24.02
CA LYS A 271 1.91 -9.44 -24.68
C LYS A 271 2.96 -8.41 -24.26
N ASP A 272 2.51 -7.30 -23.68
CA ASP A 272 3.38 -6.20 -23.23
C ASP A 272 3.50 -6.17 -21.70
N MET A 273 3.23 -7.27 -20.99
CA MET A 273 3.25 -7.30 -19.52
C MET A 273 4.52 -6.65 -18.96
N ARG A 274 4.31 -5.55 -18.24
CA ARG A 274 5.36 -4.78 -17.58
C ARG A 274 5.37 -5.10 -16.11
N ILE A 275 6.56 -5.05 -15.53
CA ILE A 275 6.72 -5.26 -14.09
C ILE A 275 7.30 -4.04 -13.40
N LYS A 276 6.97 -3.87 -12.12
CA LYS A 276 7.75 -3.07 -11.17
C LYS A 276 8.07 -3.88 -9.94
N LEU A 277 9.36 -3.96 -9.63
CA LEU A 277 9.85 -4.48 -8.35
C LEU A 277 9.60 -3.43 -7.25
N CYS A 278 8.99 -3.84 -6.15
CA CYS A 278 8.64 -3.00 -5.01
C CYS A 278 9.05 -3.63 -3.67
N ASP A 279 8.79 -2.90 -2.57
CA ASP A 279 9.15 -3.24 -1.19
C ASP A 279 10.64 -3.47 -0.92
N PHE A 280 11.32 -2.38 -0.59
CA PHE A 280 12.75 -2.38 -0.26
C PHE A 280 12.98 -2.41 1.25
N GLY A 281 11.99 -2.83 2.05
CA GLY A 281 12.07 -2.87 3.52
C GLY A 281 13.19 -3.76 4.06
N LEU A 282 13.65 -4.73 3.26
CA LEU A 282 14.80 -5.58 3.55
C LEU A 282 16.03 -5.23 2.70
N ALA A 283 16.03 -4.17 1.90
CA ALA A 283 17.18 -3.85 1.07
C ALA A 283 18.43 -3.47 1.90
N LYS A 284 19.60 -3.75 1.35
CA LYS A 284 20.92 -3.49 1.97
C LYS A 284 21.79 -2.68 1.01
N ASP A 285 22.25 -1.51 1.47
CA ASP A 285 23.39 -0.82 0.86
C ASP A 285 24.67 -1.47 1.35
N LYS A 286 25.54 -1.91 0.42
CA LYS A 286 26.82 -2.54 0.76
C LYS A 286 27.74 -1.65 1.58
N LYS A 287 27.58 -0.32 1.51
CA LYS A 287 28.39 0.65 2.26
C LYS A 287 27.99 0.76 3.74
N ASP A 288 26.77 0.33 4.09
CA ASP A 288 26.26 0.42 5.45
C ASP A 288 26.61 -0.85 6.25
N LYS A 289 27.52 -0.72 7.23
CA LYS A 289 27.94 -1.81 8.12
C LYS A 289 26.97 -2.03 9.30
N LYS A 290 25.99 -1.14 9.53
CA LYS A 290 25.02 -1.24 10.63
C LYS A 290 23.75 -1.96 10.16
N LEU A 291 23.83 -3.29 10.07
CA LEU A 291 22.64 -4.14 9.87
C LEU A 291 22.20 -4.81 11.17
N SER A 292 20.90 -4.74 11.45
CA SER A 292 20.26 -5.55 12.49
C SER A 292 20.11 -7.01 12.01
N ARG A 293 20.12 -7.98 12.94
CA ARG A 293 19.63 -9.33 12.66
C ARG A 293 18.12 -9.23 12.41
N PHE A 294 17.64 -9.81 11.31
CA PHE A 294 16.23 -9.78 10.91
C PHE A 294 15.54 -11.04 11.44
N ALA A 295 14.27 -10.92 11.83
CA ALA A 295 13.33 -12.03 11.84
C ALA A 295 12.51 -11.88 10.55
N PHE A 296 12.45 -12.94 9.74
CA PHE A 296 11.61 -12.99 8.55
C PHE A 296 10.18 -13.34 8.97
N SER A 297 9.19 -12.81 8.25
CA SER A 297 7.79 -13.15 8.47
C SER A 297 7.49 -14.54 7.91
N ALA A 298 6.63 -15.31 8.58
CA ALA A 298 6.17 -16.61 8.10
C ALA A 298 5.64 -16.50 6.64
N GLY A 299 6.16 -17.34 5.74
CA GLY A 299 5.83 -17.34 4.30
C GLY A 299 6.81 -16.58 3.40
N THR A 300 7.62 -15.65 3.95
CA THR A 300 8.76 -15.07 3.20
C THR A 300 9.95 -16.04 3.13
N ASP A 301 10.01 -17.00 4.08
CA ASP A 301 11.12 -17.94 4.24
C ASP A 301 11.40 -18.78 2.98
N ASP A 302 10.38 -19.12 2.19
CA ASP A 302 10.53 -20.02 1.04
C ASP A 302 11.37 -19.42 -0.10
N TYR A 303 11.55 -18.10 -0.16
CA TYR A 303 12.35 -17.42 -1.18
C TYR A 303 13.77 -17.07 -0.70
N ILE A 304 14.06 -17.29 0.58
CA ILE A 304 15.31 -16.87 1.22
C ILE A 304 16.42 -17.86 0.88
N SER A 305 17.59 -17.33 0.52
CA SER A 305 18.76 -18.18 0.27
C SER A 305 19.30 -18.81 1.58
N PRO A 306 19.98 -19.96 1.50
CA PRO A 306 20.56 -20.61 2.69
C PRO A 306 21.47 -19.70 3.50
N GLN A 307 22.25 -18.84 2.85
CA GLN A 307 23.17 -17.93 3.52
C GLN A 307 22.42 -16.77 4.19
N GLN A 308 21.41 -16.20 3.52
CA GLN A 308 20.59 -15.15 4.11
C GLN A 308 19.78 -15.67 5.32
N ALA A 309 19.31 -16.91 5.27
CA ALA A 309 18.64 -17.58 6.39
C ALA A 309 19.60 -17.79 7.58
N ARG A 310 20.88 -18.10 7.32
CA ARG A 310 21.91 -18.28 8.35
C ARG A 310 22.35 -16.96 8.97
N ASP A 311 22.68 -15.97 8.16
CA ASP A 311 22.98 -14.60 8.58
C ASP A 311 22.63 -13.60 7.48
N ALA A 312 21.54 -12.87 7.66
CA ALA A 312 21.07 -11.86 6.70
C ALA A 312 22.12 -10.78 6.36
N ARG A 313 23.16 -10.60 7.19
CA ARG A 313 24.26 -9.65 6.93
C ARG A 313 25.25 -10.18 5.90
N ASP A 314 25.35 -11.50 5.76
CA ASP A 314 26.21 -12.16 4.79
C ASP A 314 25.61 -12.13 3.38
N ALA A 315 24.38 -11.64 3.21
CA ALA A 315 23.73 -11.56 1.92
C ALA A 315 24.55 -10.71 0.90
N ASP A 316 24.71 -11.25 -0.30
CA ASP A 316 25.29 -10.64 -1.50
C ASP A 316 24.33 -10.70 -2.69
N GLU A 317 24.73 -10.15 -3.84
CA GLU A 317 23.94 -10.09 -5.07
C GLU A 317 23.36 -11.45 -5.50
N ARG A 318 24.06 -12.54 -5.23
CA ARG A 318 23.68 -13.88 -5.67
C ARG A 318 22.57 -14.46 -4.82
N ASP A 319 22.22 -13.82 -3.72
CA ASP A 319 21.02 -14.16 -2.93
C ASP A 319 19.75 -13.61 -3.60
N ASP A 320 19.82 -12.45 -4.25
CA ASP A 320 18.72 -11.97 -5.11
C ASP A 320 18.50 -12.92 -6.29
N ILE A 321 19.58 -13.45 -6.88
CA ILE A 321 19.52 -14.44 -7.97
C ILE A 321 18.86 -15.75 -7.51
N TYR A 322 19.13 -16.19 -6.28
CA TYR A 322 18.45 -17.35 -5.69
C TYR A 322 16.95 -17.10 -5.58
N SER A 323 16.55 -15.97 -5.00
CA SER A 323 15.15 -15.58 -4.84
C SER A 323 14.43 -15.40 -6.19
N MET A 324 15.12 -14.86 -7.20
CA MET A 324 14.64 -14.83 -8.59
C MET A 324 14.41 -16.22 -9.14
N GLY A 325 15.32 -17.17 -8.93
CA GLY A 325 15.15 -18.56 -9.37
C GLY A 325 13.91 -19.22 -8.78
N LYS A 326 13.64 -19.01 -7.49
CA LYS A 326 12.43 -19.50 -6.81
C LYS A 326 11.17 -18.83 -7.36
N THR A 327 11.21 -17.51 -7.59
CA THR A 327 10.13 -16.75 -8.23
C THR A 327 9.85 -17.24 -9.64
N PHE A 328 10.89 -17.47 -10.43
CA PHE A 328 10.79 -17.96 -11.81
C PHE A 328 10.23 -19.37 -11.91
N TYR A 329 10.59 -20.23 -10.96
CA TYR A 329 10.01 -21.55 -10.83
C TYR A 329 8.50 -21.47 -10.57
N GLU A 330 8.07 -20.63 -9.63
CA GLU A 330 6.64 -20.44 -9.33
C GLU A 330 5.89 -19.85 -10.53
N MET A 331 6.50 -18.91 -11.26
CA MET A 331 5.90 -18.35 -12.47
C MET A 331 5.53 -19.42 -13.51
N LEU A 332 6.38 -20.44 -13.66
CA LEU A 332 6.20 -21.50 -14.67
C LEU A 332 5.38 -22.69 -14.17
N THR A 333 5.34 -22.93 -12.86
CA THR A 333 4.71 -24.13 -12.29
C THR A 333 3.42 -23.83 -11.51
N GLY A 334 3.24 -22.57 -11.08
CA GLY A 334 2.19 -22.16 -10.16
C GLY A 334 2.39 -22.68 -8.73
N ARG A 335 3.56 -23.26 -8.43
CA ARG A 335 3.88 -23.83 -7.11
C ARG A 335 5.12 -23.17 -6.53
N THR A 336 5.02 -22.72 -5.28
CA THR A 336 6.17 -22.33 -4.48
C THR A 336 7.03 -23.55 -4.21
N LEU A 337 8.28 -23.53 -4.67
CA LEU A 337 9.27 -24.52 -4.26
C LEU A 337 9.66 -24.21 -2.82
N ARG A 338 9.39 -25.09 -1.86
CA ARG A 338 9.82 -24.86 -0.47
C ARG A 338 11.31 -25.16 -0.30
N ASN A 339 11.94 -24.68 0.75
CA ASN A 339 13.39 -24.90 0.97
C ASN A 339 13.73 -26.33 1.38
N ASP A 340 12.77 -27.07 1.91
CA ASP A 340 12.87 -28.48 2.31
C ASP A 340 12.45 -29.46 1.21
N GLU A 341 12.01 -28.96 0.06
CA GLU A 341 11.51 -29.76 -1.05
C GLU A 341 12.56 -29.95 -2.17
N PRO A 342 12.59 -31.13 -2.81
CA PRO A 342 13.42 -31.34 -3.98
C PRO A 342 12.90 -30.55 -5.19
N TYR A 343 13.81 -30.13 -6.07
CA TYR A 343 13.46 -29.51 -7.35
C TYR A 343 12.71 -30.50 -8.25
N VAL A 344 11.57 -30.09 -8.79
CA VAL A 344 10.80 -30.86 -9.79
C VAL A 344 11.01 -30.25 -11.16
N GLU A 345 11.24 -31.08 -12.18
CA GLU A 345 11.50 -30.59 -13.54
C GLU A 345 10.29 -29.85 -14.13
N ILE A 346 10.57 -28.71 -14.77
CA ILE A 346 9.60 -27.93 -15.53
C ILE A 346 9.47 -28.55 -16.93
N GLU A 347 8.28 -29.01 -17.29
CA GLU A 347 7.98 -29.53 -18.62
C GLU A 347 7.31 -28.47 -19.49
N LEU A 348 8.09 -27.85 -20.37
CA LEU A 348 7.61 -27.01 -21.45
C LEU A 348 7.43 -27.88 -22.71
N GLY A 349 6.41 -27.62 -23.55
CA GLY A 349 6.05 -28.51 -24.66
C GLY A 349 7.18 -28.86 -25.66
N LYS A 350 8.31 -28.13 -25.67
CA LYS A 350 9.53 -28.46 -26.43
C LYS A 350 10.63 -29.00 -25.51
N SER A 351 11.01 -30.27 -25.68
CA SER A 351 12.02 -30.97 -24.85
C SER A 351 13.34 -30.20 -24.67
N ALA A 352 13.88 -29.58 -25.72
CA ALA A 352 15.12 -28.81 -25.63
C ALA A 352 14.99 -27.54 -24.77
N VAL A 353 13.83 -26.87 -24.81
CA VAL A 353 13.57 -25.67 -23.99
C VAL A 353 13.39 -26.09 -22.53
N SER A 354 12.70 -27.22 -22.28
CA SER A 354 12.56 -27.82 -20.94
C SER A 354 13.91 -28.15 -20.32
N SER A 355 14.80 -28.82 -21.07
CA SER A 355 16.12 -29.16 -20.54
C SER A 355 16.91 -27.91 -20.14
N ARG A 356 16.96 -26.90 -21.02
CA ARG A 356 17.72 -25.67 -20.76
C ARG A 356 17.11 -24.81 -19.66
N ILE A 357 15.77 -24.68 -19.57
CA ILE A 357 15.17 -23.89 -18.49
C ILE A 357 15.46 -24.52 -17.13
N ASN A 358 15.42 -25.84 -17.04
CA ASN A 358 15.72 -26.55 -15.79
C ASN A 358 17.19 -26.42 -15.37
N GLU A 359 18.12 -26.43 -16.32
CA GLU A 359 19.52 -26.10 -16.05
C GLU A 359 19.66 -24.68 -15.47
N VAL A 360 18.99 -23.70 -16.08
CA VAL A 360 18.98 -22.30 -15.61
C VAL A 360 18.45 -22.20 -14.18
N MET A 361 17.29 -22.81 -13.91
CA MET A 361 16.65 -22.75 -12.59
C MET A 361 17.51 -23.38 -11.51
N ARG A 362 18.04 -24.59 -11.76
CA ARG A 362 18.93 -25.28 -10.81
C ARG A 362 20.15 -24.46 -10.48
N LYS A 363 20.75 -23.80 -11.49
CA LYS A 363 21.89 -22.91 -11.26
C LYS A 363 21.46 -21.72 -10.40
N CYS A 364 20.30 -21.08 -10.65
CA CYS A 364 19.81 -19.99 -9.79
C CYS A 364 19.67 -20.41 -8.33
N ILE A 365 19.05 -21.57 -8.06
CA ILE A 365 18.70 -22.01 -6.71
C ILE A 365 19.78 -22.89 -6.05
N SER A 366 21.00 -22.91 -6.58
CA SER A 366 22.08 -23.71 -5.98
C SER A 366 22.33 -23.26 -4.52
N PRO A 367 22.48 -24.20 -3.57
CA PRO A 367 22.84 -23.85 -2.21
C PRO A 367 24.17 -23.11 -2.12
N ASP A 368 25.16 -23.47 -2.93
CA ASP A 368 26.46 -22.79 -2.99
C ASP A 368 26.41 -21.59 -3.96
N ARG A 369 26.72 -20.39 -3.45
CA ARG A 369 26.70 -19.14 -4.22
C ARG A 369 27.65 -19.16 -5.42
N LYS A 370 28.76 -19.90 -5.34
CA LYS A 370 29.74 -19.97 -6.45
C LYS A 370 29.17 -20.70 -7.67
N ASP A 371 28.20 -21.58 -7.44
CA ASP A 371 27.58 -22.40 -8.48
C ASP A 371 26.36 -21.69 -9.09
N ARG A 372 25.98 -20.51 -8.58
CA ARG A 372 24.89 -19.69 -9.14
C ARG A 372 25.33 -18.91 -10.38
N TRP A 373 24.37 -18.32 -11.08
CA TRP A 373 24.67 -17.17 -11.94
C TRP A 373 25.28 -16.06 -11.08
N GLN A 374 26.31 -15.38 -11.58
CA GLN A 374 27.05 -14.40 -10.77
C GLN A 374 26.48 -12.99 -10.89
N THR A 375 25.76 -12.68 -11.97
CA THR A 375 25.11 -11.38 -12.18
C THR A 375 23.72 -11.53 -12.80
N GLY A 376 22.89 -10.48 -12.67
CA GLY A 376 21.59 -10.40 -13.34
C GLY A 376 21.76 -10.39 -14.87
N ASP A 377 22.80 -9.72 -15.37
CA ASP A 377 23.16 -9.70 -16.79
C ASP A 377 23.51 -11.10 -17.35
N GLU A 378 24.25 -11.94 -16.60
CA GLU A 378 24.59 -13.32 -17.01
C GLU A 378 23.32 -14.16 -17.16
N LEU A 379 22.46 -14.14 -16.14
CA LEU A 379 21.18 -14.85 -16.13
C LEU A 379 20.26 -14.37 -17.27
N ARG A 380 20.18 -13.05 -17.48
CA ARG A 380 19.38 -12.44 -18.55
C ARG A 380 19.79 -12.94 -19.93
N ASN A 381 21.09 -13.00 -20.21
CA ASN A 381 21.60 -13.44 -21.51
C ASN A 381 21.24 -14.90 -21.81
N VAL A 382 21.30 -15.75 -20.78
CA VAL A 382 20.92 -17.16 -20.93
C VAL A 382 19.42 -17.30 -21.14
N LEU A 383 18.59 -16.58 -20.37
CA LEU A 383 17.14 -16.56 -20.54
C LEU A 383 16.73 -16.04 -21.92
N ARG A 384 17.38 -14.98 -22.41
CA ARG A 384 17.11 -14.37 -23.72
C ARG A 384 17.30 -15.35 -24.87
N SER A 385 18.31 -16.21 -24.78
CA SER A 385 18.63 -17.19 -25.81
C SER A 385 17.79 -18.47 -25.73
N LEU A 386 16.82 -18.58 -24.81
CA LEU A 386 15.88 -19.71 -24.76
C LEU A 386 14.74 -19.54 -25.75
N GLY A 387 14.44 -20.59 -26.52
CA GLY A 387 13.40 -20.58 -27.56
C GLY A 387 13.93 -20.08 -28.89
#